data_AF-A0A349JBP8-F1
#
_entry.id   AF-A0A349JBP8-F1
#
_cell.length_a   1.000
_cell.length_b   1.000
_cell.length_c   1.000
_cell.angle_alpha   90.00
_cell.angle_beta   90.00
_cell.angle_gamma   90.00
#
_symmetry.space_group_name_H-M   'P 1'
#
loop_
_entity.id
_entity.type
_entity.pdbx_description
1 polymer ?
#
loop_
_entity_poly.entity_id
_entity_poly.type
_entity_poly.pdbx_seq_one_letter_code
_entity_poly.pdbx_strand_id
1 'polypeptide(L)'
;MDRQLLLGLVIGAAAIAVGFTFQDQHYRLDVPGLEADQRVIAHRDSPYTGMTWVASPGKNYLQLRFFEMVEGGVCLEPTWAQLAADGRLPHLKPATLPTLAPGQVDPGTLNNSAYISFFPAGLLLNRSVPAAPQVLVVGLGSGVGIAHILHHFPKATVEVVDIDPAVIEMVREHYPLLAWAETQGRVIFAARDARAHVRARKGHGFHMVILDAYTAGSTIPPHLMTREFFAECADTLAEGGTVFANIIGCYGEQVDGGWRGAKRRVVGGALRTFRAAGLEHAWVIPVLHGNDRPASFDRTTSRNNILIAAKHPISPRRFAEGWTRLRDWTPFPELEIGRHVSRQYQVIDSEANTGTTYAPAAWIDPGLPTLAGSLRPIPLADGAPGHTHGAVTDDRVLIESAMAAVRGNAPPGSQLRGWRDAPAKAQLYLRTVDWVLFPRETWRTSVAFGRDVNKHDPDLLVGPVDGPEREAAPQTWHMTDAPLFTDLTPNADIVNR
;
A
#
# COMPACT_ATOMS: atom_id res chain seq x y z
N MET A 1 49.67 45.90 -8.32
CA MET A 1 48.34 45.25 -8.39
C MET A 1 47.31 46.31 -8.06
N ASP A 2 46.35 46.54 -8.95
CA ASP A 2 45.36 47.62 -8.83
C ASP A 2 44.54 47.45 -7.53
N ARG A 3 44.33 48.54 -6.79
CA ARG A 3 43.57 48.54 -5.53
C ARG A 3 42.15 48.00 -5.72
N GLN A 4 41.55 48.23 -6.89
CA GLN A 4 40.23 47.71 -7.21
C GLN A 4 40.24 46.19 -7.42
N LEU A 5 41.30 45.66 -8.05
CA LEU A 5 41.48 44.21 -8.24
C LEU A 5 41.69 43.51 -6.88
N LEU A 6 42.44 44.14 -5.99
CA LEU A 6 42.72 43.62 -4.65
C LEU A 6 41.46 43.59 -3.77
N LEU A 7 40.64 44.64 -3.85
CA LEU A 7 39.34 44.68 -3.17
C LEU A 7 38.36 43.65 -3.73
N GLY A 8 38.32 43.48 -5.06
CA GLY A 8 37.48 42.47 -5.72
C GLY A 8 37.86 41.04 -5.32
N LEU A 9 39.16 40.74 -5.21
CA LEU A 9 39.64 39.44 -4.72
C LEU A 9 39.29 39.20 -3.25
N VAL A 10 39.39 40.22 -2.40
CA VAL A 10 39.02 40.12 -0.98
C VAL A 10 37.51 39.88 -0.81
N ILE A 11 36.68 40.60 -1.57
CA ILE A 11 35.22 40.40 -1.55
C ILE A 11 34.86 39.02 -2.10
N GLY A 12 35.49 38.58 -3.19
CA GLY A 12 35.28 37.25 -3.77
C GLY A 12 35.67 36.13 -2.80
N ALA A 13 36.83 36.25 -2.14
CA ALA A 13 37.27 35.29 -1.14
C ALA A 13 36.36 35.28 0.10
N ALA A 14 35.88 36.45 0.55
CA ALA A 14 34.92 36.57 1.64
C ALA A 14 33.56 35.96 1.27
N ALA A 15 33.07 36.17 0.04
CA ALA A 15 31.82 35.59 -0.44
C ALA A 15 31.91 34.07 -0.60
N ILE A 16 33.04 33.53 -1.07
CA ILE A 16 33.30 32.09 -1.12
C ILE A 16 33.42 31.51 0.29
N ALA A 17 34.11 32.19 1.21
CA ALA A 17 34.22 31.77 2.60
C ALA A 17 32.87 31.77 3.29
N VAL A 18 32.06 32.82 3.14
CA VAL A 18 30.67 32.88 3.63
C VAL A 18 29.82 31.80 2.95
N GLY A 19 29.96 31.60 1.65
CA GLY A 19 29.28 30.54 0.90
C GLY A 19 29.65 29.12 1.37
N PHE A 20 30.89 28.87 1.79
CA PHE A 20 31.35 27.62 2.40
C PHE A 20 30.92 27.49 3.87
N THR A 21 30.95 28.59 4.61
CA THR A 21 30.63 28.63 6.05
C THR A 21 29.13 28.49 6.30
N PHE A 22 28.31 29.03 5.40
CA PHE A 22 26.85 28.94 5.38
C PHE A 22 26.36 28.01 4.26
N GLN A 23 27.24 27.16 3.73
CA GLN A 23 26.82 26.10 2.83
C GLN A 23 26.01 25.12 3.66
N ASP A 24 24.70 25.19 3.51
CA ASP A 24 23.81 24.27 4.17
C ASP A 24 24.03 22.89 3.55
N GLN A 25 24.69 21.99 4.29
CA GLN A 25 24.82 20.60 3.92
C GLN A 25 23.52 19.92 4.27
N HIS A 26 22.58 20.02 3.34
CA HIS A 26 21.26 19.42 3.44
C HIS A 26 21.48 17.89 3.56
N TYR A 27 21.26 17.35 4.76
CA TYR A 27 21.33 15.93 5.14
C TYR A 27 22.74 15.36 5.40
N ARG A 28 23.17 15.39 6.67
CA ARG A 28 24.38 14.73 7.16
C ARG A 28 24.11 13.28 7.57
N LEU A 29 24.01 12.39 6.59
CA LEU A 29 23.87 10.95 6.84
C LEU A 29 25.15 10.26 7.33
N ASP A 30 26.28 10.94 7.23
CA ASP A 30 27.63 10.44 7.50
C ASP A 30 28.14 10.79 8.91
N VAL A 31 27.34 11.52 9.72
CA VAL A 31 27.72 11.94 11.07
C VAL A 31 26.78 11.32 12.11
N PRO A 32 27.18 10.21 12.76
CA PRO A 32 26.42 9.63 13.87
C PRO A 32 26.37 10.60 15.08
N GLY A 33 25.18 10.90 15.61
CA GLY A 33 25.01 11.57 16.92
C GLY A 33 24.49 13.02 16.95
N LEU A 34 23.95 13.59 15.86
CA LEU A 34 23.27 14.90 15.89
C LEU A 34 21.77 14.77 16.20
N GLU A 35 21.31 15.48 17.24
CA GLU A 35 19.97 15.34 17.85
C GLU A 35 18.77 15.66 16.94
N ALA A 36 18.92 16.44 15.87
CA ALA A 36 17.78 16.86 15.04
C ALA A 36 17.32 15.76 14.07
N ASP A 37 18.26 15.03 13.46
CA ASP A 37 17.98 13.94 12.52
C ASP A 37 17.92 12.57 13.21
N GLN A 38 18.56 12.45 14.37
CA GLN A 38 18.34 11.30 15.23
C GLN A 38 17.04 11.37 15.99
N ARG A 39 16.27 12.46 16.05
CA ARG A 39 14.96 12.38 16.71
C ARG A 39 14.09 11.31 16.08
N VAL A 40 14.07 11.20 14.74
CA VAL A 40 13.32 10.15 14.01
C VAL A 40 13.84 8.73 14.33
N ILE A 41 15.12 8.58 14.68
CA ILE A 41 15.80 7.30 14.93
C ILE A 41 15.91 6.96 16.45
N ALA A 42 15.95 7.97 17.32
CA ALA A 42 16.10 7.92 18.78
C ALA A 42 14.73 7.98 19.47
N HIS A 43 13.73 7.43 18.80
CA HIS A 43 12.37 7.43 19.23
C HIS A 43 12.08 6.22 20.11
N ARG A 44 12.35 6.40 21.41
CA ARG A 44 11.60 5.71 22.47
C ARG A 44 10.20 6.32 22.66
N ASP A 45 10.03 7.59 22.28
CA ASP A 45 8.84 8.40 22.58
C ASP A 45 8.22 9.12 21.35
N SER A 46 8.26 8.52 20.15
CA SER A 46 7.55 9.06 18.96
C SER A 46 6.19 8.45 18.73
N PRO A 47 5.33 9.09 17.93
CA PRO A 47 4.22 8.40 17.30
C PRO A 47 4.58 7.03 16.66
N TYR A 48 5.82 6.80 16.20
CA TYR A 48 6.34 5.47 15.78
C TYR A 48 6.36 4.44 16.92
N THR A 49 6.57 4.85 18.17
CA THR A 49 6.53 3.94 19.33
C THR A 49 5.12 3.56 19.75
N GLY A 50 4.09 4.28 19.27
CA GLY A 50 2.70 3.90 19.45
C GLY A 50 2.21 2.75 18.54
N MET A 51 2.94 2.43 17.46
CA MET A 51 2.51 1.42 16.47
C MET A 51 3.56 0.37 16.08
N THR A 52 4.82 0.46 16.53
CA THR A 52 5.91 -0.34 15.93
C THR A 52 6.97 -0.89 16.91
N TRP A 53 6.68 -1.07 18.21
CA TRP A 53 7.52 -1.94 19.05
C TRP A 53 6.76 -3.17 19.56
N VAL A 54 7.22 -4.34 19.10
CA VAL A 54 6.88 -5.66 19.61
C VAL A 54 8.02 -6.13 20.51
N ALA A 55 7.81 -6.07 21.83
CA ALA A 55 8.51 -6.90 22.79
C ALA A 55 7.49 -7.49 23.77
N SER A 56 7.15 -8.76 23.57
CA SER A 56 6.39 -9.62 24.50
C SER A 56 7.24 -9.85 25.76
N PRO A 57 6.69 -9.91 27.00
CA PRO A 57 5.66 -10.89 27.43
C PRO A 57 4.63 -10.41 28.47
N GLY A 58 4.50 -9.10 28.73
CA GLY A 58 3.68 -8.59 29.84
C GLY A 58 2.87 -7.35 29.48
N LYS A 59 1.64 -7.57 28.98
CA LYS A 59 0.50 -6.63 28.90
C LYS A 59 0.72 -5.26 28.21
N ASN A 60 0.67 -5.35 26.87
CA ASN A 60 -0.38 -4.76 26.00
C ASN A 60 -0.29 -3.29 25.55
N TYR A 61 0.43 -3.01 24.45
CA TYR A 61 0.12 -1.96 23.45
C TYR A 61 0.56 -2.37 22.03
N LEU A 62 -0.45 -2.67 21.18
CA LEU A 62 -0.52 -2.77 19.70
C LEU A 62 0.56 -3.56 18.94
N GLN A 63 0.28 -4.85 18.81
CA GLN A 63 1.05 -5.88 18.14
C GLN A 63 1.04 -5.80 16.60
N LEU A 64 2.20 -5.94 15.95
CA LEU A 64 2.32 -6.47 14.59
C LEU A 64 2.16 -8.01 14.64
N ARG A 65 0.90 -8.48 14.74
CA ARG A 65 0.54 -9.90 14.63
C ARG A 65 0.11 -10.20 13.19
N PHE A 66 1.06 -10.12 12.23
CA PHE A 66 0.75 -10.40 10.83
C PHE A 66 0.34 -11.86 10.58
N PHE A 67 0.81 -12.79 11.43
CA PHE A 67 0.65 -14.23 11.25
C PHE A 67 -0.11 -14.91 12.41
N GLU A 68 -0.36 -14.22 13.51
CA GLU A 68 -1.21 -14.72 14.58
C GLU A 68 -2.65 -14.24 14.35
N MET A 69 -3.49 -15.18 13.93
CA MET A 69 -4.89 -15.01 13.52
C MET A 69 -5.68 -13.98 14.34
N VAL A 70 -5.87 -12.79 13.76
CA VAL A 70 -6.97 -11.87 14.06
C VAL A 70 -7.47 -11.31 12.72
N GLU A 71 -8.41 -12.06 12.16
CA GLU A 71 -9.48 -11.64 11.25
C GLU A 71 -9.23 -10.74 10.03
N GLY A 72 -9.51 -11.31 8.85
CA GLY A 72 -9.06 -10.74 7.60
C GLY A 72 -7.58 -11.01 7.38
N GLY A 73 -7.00 -12.01 8.07
CA GLY A 73 -5.61 -12.45 7.92
C GLY A 73 -5.22 -12.67 6.46
N VAL A 74 -3.91 -12.64 6.19
CA VAL A 74 -3.40 -12.80 4.83
C VAL A 74 -3.84 -14.16 4.28
N CYS A 75 -4.47 -14.18 3.11
CA CYS A 75 -4.71 -15.42 2.38
C CYS A 75 -3.37 -15.95 1.89
N LEU A 76 -2.69 -16.73 2.72
CA LEU A 76 -1.41 -17.35 2.40
C LEU A 76 -1.63 -18.66 1.65
N GLU A 77 -2.40 -18.55 0.57
CA GLU A 77 -2.59 -19.63 -0.39
C GLU A 77 -1.99 -19.20 -1.74
N PRO A 78 -1.60 -20.15 -2.60
CA PRO A 78 -1.60 -21.59 -2.36
C PRO A 78 -0.50 -22.05 -1.38
N THR A 79 -0.82 -22.99 -0.50
CA THR A 79 0.15 -23.68 0.39
C THR A 79 1.30 -24.35 -0.38
N TRP A 80 2.41 -24.68 0.27
CA TRP A 80 3.51 -25.51 -0.24
C TRP A 80 3.01 -26.81 -0.87
N ALA A 81 2.05 -27.49 -0.23
CA ALA A 81 1.49 -28.73 -0.76
C ALA A 81 0.74 -28.49 -2.08
N GLN A 82 -0.03 -27.40 -2.16
CA GLN A 82 -0.75 -27.03 -3.36
C GLN A 82 0.19 -26.52 -4.47
N LEU A 83 1.18 -25.68 -4.13
CA LEU A 83 2.26 -25.27 -5.04
C LEU A 83 3.03 -26.46 -5.58
N ALA A 84 3.29 -27.47 -4.73
CA ALA A 84 3.98 -28.68 -5.15
C ALA A 84 3.16 -29.53 -6.13
N ALA A 85 1.83 -29.49 -6.01
CA ALA A 85 0.89 -30.19 -6.88
C ALA A 85 0.55 -29.40 -8.17
N ASP A 86 0.71 -28.07 -8.17
CA ASP A 86 0.44 -27.23 -9.34
C ASP A 86 1.67 -27.12 -10.27
N GLY A 87 1.63 -27.87 -11.37
CA GLY A 87 2.69 -27.86 -12.39
C GLY A 87 2.87 -26.54 -13.15
N ARG A 88 1.98 -25.55 -12.96
CA ARG A 88 2.04 -24.24 -13.65
C ARG A 88 2.81 -23.18 -12.86
N LEU A 89 3.11 -23.43 -11.58
CA LEU A 89 3.87 -22.53 -10.70
C LEU A 89 5.23 -23.11 -10.25
N PRO A 90 6.02 -23.76 -11.12
CA PRO A 90 7.26 -24.42 -10.71
C PRO A 90 8.31 -23.42 -10.19
N HIS A 91 8.22 -22.14 -10.57
CA HIS A 91 9.14 -21.06 -10.16
C HIS A 91 8.91 -20.53 -8.75
N LEU A 92 7.85 -20.95 -8.07
CA LEU A 92 7.58 -20.63 -6.66
C LEU A 92 7.92 -21.79 -5.75
N LYS A 93 8.24 -22.96 -6.32
CA LYS A 93 8.52 -24.18 -5.59
C LYS A 93 10.03 -24.30 -5.32
N PRO A 94 10.46 -24.44 -4.06
CA PRO A 94 11.84 -24.78 -3.76
C PRO A 94 12.17 -26.19 -4.24
N ALA A 95 13.44 -26.44 -4.59
CA ALA A 95 13.90 -27.77 -5.01
C ALA A 95 13.61 -28.85 -3.96
N THR A 96 13.62 -28.48 -2.68
CA THR A 96 13.17 -29.30 -1.56
C THR A 96 12.19 -28.48 -0.73
N LEU A 97 11.00 -29.01 -0.49
CA LEU A 97 10.00 -28.34 0.33
C LEU A 97 10.51 -28.23 1.77
N PRO A 98 10.53 -27.02 2.36
CA PRO A 98 10.86 -26.89 3.77
C PRO A 98 9.79 -27.59 4.60
N THR A 99 10.22 -28.30 5.64
CA THR A 99 9.28 -28.77 6.67
C THR A 99 8.90 -27.57 7.52
N LEU A 100 7.62 -27.20 7.53
CA LEU A 100 7.13 -26.09 8.35
C LEU A 100 7.20 -26.49 9.83
N ALA A 101 7.90 -25.71 10.64
CA ALA A 101 7.91 -25.88 12.08
C ALA A 101 6.55 -25.51 12.68
N PRO A 102 6.17 -26.05 13.86
CA PRO A 102 4.96 -25.64 14.55
C PRO A 102 4.90 -24.11 14.73
N GLY A 103 3.83 -23.47 14.24
CA GLY A 103 3.63 -22.01 14.31
C GLY A 103 4.10 -21.24 13.07
N GLN A 104 4.80 -21.87 12.13
CA GLN A 104 5.03 -21.27 10.82
C GLN A 104 3.77 -21.35 9.95
N VAL A 105 3.56 -20.32 9.14
CA VAL A 105 2.44 -20.30 8.20
C VAL A 105 2.93 -20.78 6.84
N ASP A 106 2.03 -21.46 6.12
CA ASP A 106 2.23 -21.84 4.74
C ASP A 106 2.60 -20.61 3.87
N PRO A 107 3.46 -20.72 2.85
CA PRO A 107 3.53 -19.67 1.84
C PRO A 107 2.18 -19.48 1.18
N GLY A 108 1.93 -18.25 0.78
CA GLY A 108 0.98 -17.99 -0.28
C GLY A 108 1.44 -16.86 -1.15
N THR A 109 0.58 -16.48 -2.07
CA THR A 109 0.78 -15.34 -2.94
C THR A 109 -0.52 -14.56 -3.16
N LEU A 110 -1.67 -15.17 -2.84
CA LEU A 110 -2.93 -14.47 -2.73
C LEU A 110 -2.83 -13.38 -1.65
N ASN A 111 -3.57 -12.30 -1.86
CA ASN A 111 -3.53 -11.15 -0.98
C ASN A 111 -4.95 -10.81 -0.52
N ASN A 112 -5.04 -10.30 0.69
CA ASN A 112 -6.28 -9.80 1.29
C ASN A 112 -6.43 -8.28 1.16
N SER A 113 -5.44 -7.61 0.56
CA SER A 113 -5.29 -6.16 0.54
C SER A 113 -5.40 -5.66 -0.90
N ALA A 114 -6.55 -5.05 -1.21
CA ALA A 114 -6.93 -4.71 -2.58
C ALA A 114 -5.85 -3.94 -3.36
N TYR A 115 -5.13 -3.04 -2.70
CA TYR A 115 -4.07 -2.24 -3.33
C TYR A 115 -2.84 -3.08 -3.74
N ILE A 116 -2.52 -4.16 -3.02
CA ILE A 116 -1.42 -5.07 -3.36
C ILE A 116 -1.69 -5.73 -4.72
N SER A 117 -2.97 -5.93 -5.06
CA SER A 117 -3.37 -6.46 -6.36
C SER A 117 -2.87 -5.61 -7.54
N PHE A 118 -2.47 -4.35 -7.30
CA PHE A 118 -1.98 -3.43 -8.32
C PHE A 118 -0.46 -3.38 -8.47
N PHE A 119 0.31 -4.07 -7.65
CA PHE A 119 1.78 -4.06 -7.78
C PHE A 119 2.26 -4.38 -9.22
N PRO A 120 1.65 -5.35 -9.95
CA PRO A 120 1.97 -5.58 -11.37
C PRO A 120 1.72 -4.38 -12.29
N ALA A 121 0.86 -3.42 -11.94
CA ALA A 121 0.45 -2.32 -12.81
C ALA A 121 1.61 -1.40 -13.21
N GLY A 122 2.58 -1.16 -12.32
CA GLY A 122 3.77 -0.37 -12.65
C GLY A 122 4.58 -1.03 -13.77
N LEU A 123 4.91 -2.32 -13.62
CA LEU A 123 5.61 -3.09 -14.64
C LEU A 123 4.82 -3.21 -15.95
N LEU A 124 3.50 -3.39 -15.87
CA LEU A 124 2.63 -3.46 -17.05
C LEU A 124 2.45 -2.11 -17.74
N LEU A 125 2.73 -1.00 -17.06
CA LEU A 125 2.76 0.34 -17.65
C LEU A 125 4.16 0.79 -18.08
N ASN A 126 5.21 -0.01 -17.88
CA ASN A 126 6.51 0.30 -18.48
C ASN A 126 6.40 0.39 -20.01
N ARG A 127 7.27 1.19 -20.63
CA ARG A 127 7.33 1.32 -22.11
C ARG A 127 7.34 -0.06 -22.78
N SER A 128 8.13 -0.99 -22.25
CA SER A 128 8.06 -2.42 -22.54
C SER A 128 8.09 -3.22 -21.24
N VAL A 129 7.36 -4.33 -21.16
CA VAL A 129 7.40 -5.21 -19.99
C VAL A 129 8.70 -6.01 -20.01
N PRO A 130 9.59 -5.87 -19.01
CA PRO A 130 10.86 -6.57 -19.01
C PRO A 130 10.68 -8.06 -18.73
N ALA A 131 11.42 -8.91 -19.43
CA ALA A 131 11.39 -10.35 -19.22
C ALA A 131 11.95 -10.78 -17.85
N ALA A 132 12.89 -9.99 -17.30
CA ALA A 132 13.46 -10.16 -15.96
C ALA A 132 13.43 -8.81 -15.22
N PRO A 133 12.28 -8.45 -14.63
CA PRO A 133 12.12 -7.16 -13.97
C PRO A 133 13.08 -6.99 -12.79
N GLN A 134 13.58 -5.78 -12.62
CA GLN A 134 14.30 -5.35 -11.42
C GLN A 134 13.42 -4.35 -10.69
N VAL A 135 13.05 -4.65 -9.45
CA VAL A 135 12.10 -3.85 -8.68
C VAL A 135 12.76 -3.41 -7.39
N LEU A 136 12.67 -2.12 -7.06
CA LEU A 136 13.02 -1.59 -5.75
C LEU A 136 11.74 -1.31 -4.96
N VAL A 137 11.62 -1.84 -3.75
CA VAL A 137 10.48 -1.63 -2.85
C VAL A 137 10.94 -0.85 -1.63
N VAL A 138 10.28 0.28 -1.38
CA VAL A 138 10.43 1.12 -0.20
C VAL A 138 9.30 0.81 0.76
N GLY A 139 9.63 0.16 1.87
CA GLY A 139 8.69 -0.44 2.83
C GLY A 139 8.46 -1.93 2.57
N LEU A 140 8.61 -2.76 3.60
CA LEU A 140 8.42 -4.22 3.52
C LEU A 140 7.01 -4.64 3.91
N GLY A 141 6.49 -4.08 5.01
CA GLY A 141 5.21 -4.51 5.57
C GLY A 141 5.19 -6.03 5.84
N SER A 142 4.15 -6.73 5.38
CA SER A 142 4.04 -8.19 5.50
C SER A 142 4.79 -8.97 4.42
N GLY A 143 5.38 -8.29 3.42
CA GLY A 143 6.03 -8.92 2.27
C GLY A 143 5.09 -9.50 1.20
N VAL A 144 3.76 -9.48 1.41
CA VAL A 144 2.78 -10.06 0.45
C VAL A 144 2.86 -9.41 -0.94
N GLY A 145 3.15 -8.10 -1.01
CA GLY A 145 3.36 -7.44 -2.30
C GLY A 145 4.55 -7.96 -3.08
N ILE A 146 5.63 -8.36 -2.39
CA ILE A 146 6.81 -8.98 -2.99
C ILE A 146 6.43 -10.37 -3.52
N ALA A 147 5.73 -11.17 -2.71
CA ALA A 147 5.24 -12.49 -3.12
C ALA A 147 4.35 -12.38 -4.37
N HIS A 148 3.48 -11.36 -4.44
CA HIS A 148 2.61 -11.09 -5.58
C HIS A 148 3.41 -10.74 -6.86
N ILE A 149 4.49 -9.95 -6.75
CA ILE A 149 5.41 -9.70 -7.86
C ILE A 149 6.13 -10.97 -8.30
N LEU A 150 6.70 -11.75 -7.36
CA LEU A 150 7.44 -12.96 -7.67
C LEU A 150 6.57 -14.04 -8.33
N HIS A 151 5.28 -14.06 -7.97
CA HIS A 151 4.28 -14.95 -8.56
C HIS A 151 4.07 -14.66 -10.05
N HIS A 152 3.80 -13.39 -10.37
CA HIS A 152 3.46 -12.97 -11.73
C HIS A 152 4.66 -12.73 -12.63
N PHE A 153 5.81 -12.42 -12.04
CA PHE A 153 7.06 -12.16 -12.74
C PHE A 153 8.12 -13.14 -12.25
N PRO A 154 8.16 -14.38 -12.80
CA PRO A 154 9.01 -15.48 -12.29
C PRO A 154 10.51 -15.21 -12.36
N LYS A 155 10.93 -14.23 -13.17
CA LYS A 155 12.33 -13.78 -13.31
C LYS A 155 12.61 -12.45 -12.62
N ALA A 156 11.66 -11.93 -11.84
CA ALA A 156 11.87 -10.69 -11.11
C ALA A 156 12.92 -10.86 -10.01
N THR A 157 13.74 -9.82 -9.87
CA THR A 157 14.59 -9.58 -8.70
C THR A 157 14.04 -8.36 -7.96
N VAL A 158 13.86 -8.49 -6.65
CA VAL A 158 13.25 -7.46 -5.80
C VAL A 158 14.23 -7.05 -4.71
N GLU A 159 14.72 -5.82 -4.77
CA GLU A 159 15.43 -5.20 -3.66
C GLU A 159 14.43 -4.49 -2.77
N VAL A 160 14.51 -4.68 -1.46
CA VAL A 160 13.55 -4.16 -0.48
C VAL A 160 14.32 -3.42 0.58
N VAL A 161 13.93 -2.18 0.83
CA VAL A 161 14.46 -1.38 1.94
C VAL A 161 13.36 -1.10 2.95
N ASP A 162 13.61 -1.47 4.20
CA ASP A 162 12.78 -1.10 5.34
C ASP A 162 13.68 -0.53 6.44
N ILE A 163 13.15 0.41 7.23
CA ILE A 163 13.92 1.03 8.31
C ILE A 163 14.10 0.07 9.49
N ASP A 164 13.14 -0.85 9.68
CA ASP A 164 13.06 -1.70 10.86
C ASP A 164 13.60 -3.12 10.56
N PRO A 165 14.77 -3.50 11.11
CA PRO A 165 15.29 -4.86 10.95
C PRO A 165 14.36 -5.93 11.55
N ALA A 166 13.54 -5.60 12.56
CA ALA A 166 12.61 -6.57 13.16
C ALA A 166 11.50 -6.98 12.18
N VAL A 167 11.06 -6.08 11.29
CA VAL A 167 10.09 -6.41 10.24
C VAL A 167 10.70 -7.40 9.24
N ILE A 168 11.98 -7.22 8.89
CA ILE A 168 12.71 -8.12 7.99
C ILE A 168 12.85 -9.51 8.63
N GLU A 169 13.31 -9.59 9.89
CA GLU A 169 13.44 -10.87 10.58
C GLU A 169 12.10 -11.59 10.73
N MET A 170 11.03 -10.86 11.03
CA MET A 170 9.69 -11.42 11.10
C MET A 170 9.24 -12.00 9.73
N VAL A 171 9.47 -11.30 8.62
CA VAL A 171 9.15 -11.83 7.29
C VAL A 171 9.98 -13.06 6.97
N ARG A 172 11.28 -13.09 7.33
CA ARG A 172 12.14 -14.26 7.18
C ARG A 172 11.62 -15.46 7.99
N GLU A 173 11.19 -15.24 9.22
CA GLU A 173 10.74 -16.29 10.13
C GLU A 173 9.38 -16.88 9.73
N HIS A 174 8.45 -16.01 9.28
CA HIS A 174 7.05 -16.38 9.10
C HIS A 174 6.57 -16.46 7.64
N TYR A 175 7.39 -16.07 6.66
CA TYR A 175 7.05 -16.16 5.24
C TYR A 175 8.05 -17.03 4.46
N PRO A 176 7.90 -18.36 4.51
CA PRO A 176 8.86 -19.30 3.91
C PRO A 176 9.16 -19.06 2.42
N LEU A 177 8.18 -18.59 1.63
CA LEU A 177 8.40 -18.25 0.22
C LEU A 177 9.42 -17.12 0.04
N LEU A 178 9.33 -16.07 0.85
CA LEU A 178 10.22 -14.92 0.75
C LEU A 178 11.61 -15.25 1.30
N ALA A 179 11.69 -15.99 2.40
CA ALA A 179 12.95 -16.53 2.90
C ALA A 179 13.64 -17.41 1.85
N TRP A 180 12.89 -18.29 1.17
CA TRP A 180 13.42 -19.08 0.06
C TRP A 180 13.88 -18.19 -1.09
N ALA A 181 13.06 -17.25 -1.55
CA ALA A 181 13.41 -16.36 -2.67
C ALA A 181 14.67 -15.51 -2.37
N GLU A 182 14.89 -15.14 -1.11
CA GLU A 182 16.11 -14.51 -0.64
C GLU A 182 17.33 -15.44 -0.82
N THR A 183 17.24 -16.72 -0.42
CA THR A 183 18.34 -17.68 -0.65
C THR A 183 18.69 -17.88 -2.13
N GLN A 184 17.73 -17.62 -3.03
CA GLN A 184 17.93 -17.69 -4.48
C GLN A 184 18.48 -16.39 -5.07
N GLY A 185 18.72 -15.36 -4.26
CA GLY A 185 19.15 -14.03 -4.73
C GLY A 185 18.06 -13.27 -5.50
N ARG A 186 16.80 -13.72 -5.45
CA ARG A 186 15.65 -13.05 -6.09
C ARG A 186 15.04 -11.96 -5.22
N VAL A 187 15.26 -12.02 -3.91
CA VAL A 187 14.88 -10.98 -2.95
C VAL A 187 16.11 -10.56 -2.16
N ILE A 188 16.27 -9.25 -1.97
CA ILE A 188 17.38 -8.67 -1.21
C ILE A 188 16.77 -7.72 -0.18
N PHE A 189 16.90 -8.02 1.11
CA PHE A 189 16.45 -7.15 2.18
C PHE A 189 17.57 -6.22 2.68
N ALA A 190 17.25 -4.95 2.89
CA ALA A 190 18.13 -3.95 3.47
C ALA A 190 17.44 -3.21 4.62
N ALA A 191 17.99 -3.33 5.83
CA ALA A 191 17.54 -2.57 7.01
C ALA A 191 18.21 -1.18 7.03
N ARG A 192 17.62 -0.19 6.35
CA ARG A 192 18.21 1.16 6.16
C ARG A 192 17.13 2.22 5.96
N ASP A 193 17.49 3.49 6.13
CA ASP A 193 16.64 4.59 5.63
C ASP A 193 16.48 4.48 4.12
N ALA A 194 15.23 4.53 3.66
CA ALA A 194 14.87 4.32 2.26
C ALA A 194 15.45 5.39 1.34
N ARG A 195 15.48 6.66 1.77
CA ARG A 195 16.02 7.74 0.94
C ARG A 195 17.53 7.64 0.78
N ALA A 196 18.26 7.33 1.86
CA ALA A 196 19.68 7.01 1.80
C ALA A 196 19.96 5.85 0.83
N HIS A 197 19.12 4.81 0.90
CA HIS A 197 19.24 3.61 0.07
C HIS A 197 18.97 3.90 -1.42
N VAL A 198 17.89 4.61 -1.75
CA VAL A 198 17.55 5.03 -3.12
C VAL A 198 18.69 5.87 -3.73
N ARG A 199 19.24 6.84 -2.99
CA ARG A 199 20.38 7.65 -3.47
C ARG A 199 21.61 6.80 -3.81
N ALA A 200 21.88 5.77 -3.02
CA ALA A 200 22.98 4.84 -3.27
C ALA A 200 22.77 3.94 -4.51
N ARG A 201 21.58 3.99 -5.13
CA ARG A 201 21.16 3.18 -6.29
C ARG A 201 20.96 4.00 -7.56
N LYS A 202 21.46 5.23 -7.59
CA LYS A 202 21.47 6.05 -8.80
C LYS A 202 22.08 5.28 -9.97
N GLY A 203 21.37 5.25 -11.10
CA GLY A 203 21.79 4.54 -12.32
C GLY A 203 21.69 3.01 -12.27
N HIS A 204 21.08 2.42 -11.22
CA HIS A 204 20.98 0.96 -11.09
C HIS A 204 20.12 0.31 -12.19
N GLY A 205 19.13 1.04 -12.73
CA GLY A 205 18.29 0.55 -13.83
C GLY A 205 17.07 -0.24 -13.35
N PHE A 206 16.41 0.21 -12.28
CA PHE A 206 15.16 -0.42 -11.85
C PHE A 206 14.05 -0.22 -12.88
N HIS A 207 13.34 -1.29 -13.17
CA HIS A 207 12.17 -1.25 -14.03
C HIS A 207 10.95 -0.70 -13.28
N MET A 208 10.95 -0.78 -11.96
CA MET A 208 9.90 -0.21 -11.11
C MET A 208 10.47 0.14 -9.74
N VAL A 209 10.13 1.32 -9.22
CA VAL A 209 10.32 1.68 -7.81
C VAL A 209 8.94 1.75 -7.15
N ILE A 210 8.74 1.03 -6.06
CA ILE A 210 7.48 0.97 -5.30
C ILE A 210 7.66 1.75 -3.99
N LEU A 211 6.85 2.77 -3.76
CA LEU A 211 6.70 3.43 -2.46
C LEU A 211 5.46 2.88 -1.75
N ASP A 212 5.68 2.06 -0.73
CA ASP A 212 4.66 1.52 0.18
C ASP A 212 5.13 1.61 1.63
N ALA A 213 5.61 2.79 2.02
CA ALA A 213 6.14 3.05 3.36
C ALA A 213 5.21 3.99 4.14
N TYR A 214 4.79 3.53 5.33
CA TYR A 214 3.87 4.25 6.19
C TYR A 214 4.34 4.26 7.64
N THR A 215 4.08 5.38 8.30
CA THR A 215 4.25 5.60 9.74
C THR A 215 2.89 5.52 10.46
N ALA A 216 2.93 5.62 11.79
CA ALA A 216 2.07 6.54 12.55
C ALA A 216 0.76 7.02 11.88
N GLY A 217 -0.40 6.36 11.99
CA GLY A 217 -1.67 6.93 11.51
C GLY A 217 -1.84 6.97 9.98
N SER A 218 -1.20 6.05 9.27
CA SER A 218 -1.25 5.93 7.80
C SER A 218 -0.67 7.18 7.11
N THR A 219 0.44 7.68 7.63
CA THR A 219 1.19 8.83 7.11
C THR A 219 2.46 8.37 6.45
N ILE A 220 2.74 8.80 5.21
CA ILE A 220 4.01 8.52 4.55
C ILE A 220 5.09 9.41 5.18
N PRO A 221 6.30 8.89 5.49
CA PRO A 221 7.39 9.71 6.01
C PRO A 221 7.61 10.95 5.12
N PRO A 222 7.59 12.19 5.68
CA PRO A 222 7.62 13.41 4.88
C PRO A 222 8.76 13.49 3.87
N HIS A 223 9.95 13.00 4.24
CA HIS A 223 11.13 12.99 3.38
C HIS A 223 11.07 12.00 2.21
N LEU A 224 10.06 11.11 2.18
CA LEU A 224 9.76 10.17 1.08
C LEU A 224 8.61 10.67 0.17
N MET A 225 8.13 11.89 0.39
CA MET A 225 7.04 12.49 -0.40
C MET A 225 7.46 13.76 -1.14
N THR A 226 8.75 14.09 -1.14
CA THR A 226 9.26 15.34 -1.72
C THR A 226 9.62 15.20 -3.19
N ARG A 227 9.65 16.34 -3.87
CA ARG A 227 10.13 16.45 -5.26
C ARG A 227 11.54 15.88 -5.38
N GLU A 228 12.40 16.20 -4.43
CA GLU A 228 13.79 15.76 -4.38
C GLU A 228 13.87 14.24 -4.25
N PHE A 229 13.10 13.63 -3.35
CA PHE A 229 13.06 12.17 -3.24
C PHE A 229 12.52 11.47 -4.50
N PHE A 230 11.46 11.99 -5.10
CA PHE A 230 10.95 11.40 -6.35
C PHE A 230 11.92 11.58 -7.52
N ALA A 231 12.72 12.66 -7.53
CA ALA A 231 13.78 12.83 -8.52
C ALA A 231 14.91 11.81 -8.29
N GLU A 232 15.28 11.55 -7.03
CA GLU A 232 16.20 10.48 -6.66
C GLU A 232 15.68 9.11 -7.11
N CYS A 233 14.38 8.82 -6.93
CA CYS A 233 13.75 7.60 -7.46
C CYS A 233 13.86 7.52 -8.98
N ALA A 234 13.54 8.62 -9.68
CA ALA A 234 13.59 8.72 -11.13
C ALA A 234 14.99 8.52 -11.72
N ASP A 235 16.03 8.83 -10.93
CA ASP A 235 17.44 8.62 -11.27
C ASP A 235 17.91 7.17 -11.09
N THR A 236 17.13 6.33 -10.40
CA THR A 236 17.41 4.88 -10.28
C THR A 236 16.79 4.06 -11.41
N LEU A 237 15.83 4.62 -12.15
CA LEU A 237 15.04 3.89 -13.15
C LEU A 237 15.84 3.53 -14.40
N ALA A 238 15.54 2.36 -14.97
CA ALA A 238 15.85 2.02 -16.35
C ALA A 238 15.03 2.90 -17.31
N GLU A 239 15.46 2.97 -18.57
CA GLU A 239 14.67 3.59 -19.62
C GLU A 239 13.29 2.90 -19.73
N GLY A 240 12.23 3.67 -19.64
CA GLY A 240 10.87 3.14 -19.71
C GLY A 240 10.34 2.55 -18.39
N GLY A 241 11.08 2.70 -17.27
CA GLY A 241 10.64 2.28 -15.95
C GLY A 241 9.64 3.25 -15.31
N THR A 242 8.99 2.80 -14.24
CA THR A 242 7.94 3.54 -13.52
C THR A 242 8.26 3.71 -12.03
N VAL A 243 7.77 4.81 -11.44
CA VAL A 243 7.60 4.91 -9.99
C VAL A 243 6.13 4.64 -9.68
N PHE A 244 5.88 3.77 -8.71
CA PHE A 244 4.58 3.41 -8.19
C PHE A 244 4.50 3.85 -6.74
N ALA A 245 3.41 4.47 -6.32
CA ALA A 245 3.16 4.79 -4.93
C ALA A 245 1.74 4.40 -4.53
N ASN A 246 1.63 3.71 -3.40
CA ASN A 246 0.37 3.52 -2.72
C ASN A 246 0.09 4.77 -1.87
N ILE A 247 -0.94 5.56 -2.21
CA ILE A 247 -1.29 6.80 -1.48
C ILE A 247 -2.68 6.69 -0.85
N ILE A 248 -2.74 6.69 0.48
CA ILE A 248 -4.00 6.73 1.22
C ILE A 248 -4.54 8.17 1.27
N GLY A 249 -5.67 8.40 0.62
CA GLY A 249 -6.27 9.73 0.54
C GLY A 249 -7.55 9.73 -0.29
N CYS A 250 -8.08 10.92 -0.54
CA CYS A 250 -9.26 11.11 -1.37
C CYS A 250 -9.05 12.30 -2.32
N TYR A 251 -10.02 12.57 -3.18
CA TYR A 251 -9.95 13.72 -4.09
C TYR A 251 -10.47 14.99 -3.42
N GLY A 252 -11.33 14.82 -2.41
CA GLY A 252 -12.04 15.90 -1.77
C GLY A 252 -13.12 16.53 -2.67
N GLU A 253 -13.94 17.33 -2.01
CA GLU A 253 -15.02 18.09 -2.63
C GLU A 253 -15.16 19.44 -1.92
N GLN A 254 -15.46 20.48 -2.68
CA GLN A 254 -15.81 21.79 -2.12
C GLN A 254 -17.32 21.88 -1.93
N VAL A 255 -17.75 22.21 -0.71
CA VAL A 255 -19.15 22.42 -0.34
C VAL A 255 -19.23 23.68 0.51
N ASP A 256 -20.08 24.63 0.13
CA ASP A 256 -20.33 25.90 0.85
C ASP A 256 -19.06 26.68 1.21
N GLY A 257 -18.06 26.69 0.32
CA GLY A 257 -16.78 27.37 0.53
C GLY A 257 -15.79 26.63 1.45
N GLY A 258 -16.16 25.46 1.97
CA GLY A 258 -15.31 24.56 2.75
C GLY A 258 -14.90 23.31 1.96
N TRP A 259 -13.86 22.64 2.44
CA TRP A 259 -13.42 21.36 1.87
C TRP A 259 -13.89 20.17 2.71
N ARG A 260 -14.38 19.14 2.03
CA ARG A 260 -14.69 17.82 2.62
C ARG A 260 -13.70 16.77 2.11
N GLY A 261 -13.46 15.76 2.94
CA GLY A 261 -12.58 14.62 2.64
C GLY A 261 -11.27 14.64 3.41
N ALA A 262 -11.06 13.62 4.24
CA ALA A 262 -9.82 13.45 5.00
C ALA A 262 -8.65 13.14 4.06
N LYS A 263 -7.47 13.68 4.36
CA LYS A 263 -6.24 13.47 3.56
C LYS A 263 -6.39 13.84 2.07
N ARG A 264 -7.34 14.72 1.71
CA ARG A 264 -7.59 15.12 0.31
C ARG A 264 -6.36 15.73 -0.38
N ARG A 265 -5.48 16.38 0.39
CA ARG A 265 -4.28 17.04 -0.14
C ARG A 265 -3.16 16.07 -0.47
N VAL A 266 -3.21 14.83 0.04
CA VAL A 266 -2.12 13.86 -0.14
C VAL A 266 -2.06 13.37 -1.59
N VAL A 267 -3.20 12.97 -2.17
CA VAL A 267 -3.26 12.46 -3.56
C VAL A 267 -2.85 13.54 -4.54
N GLY A 268 -3.45 14.73 -4.43
CA GLY A 268 -3.13 15.85 -5.31
C GLY A 268 -1.70 16.34 -5.12
N GLY A 269 -1.22 16.40 -3.87
CA GLY A 269 0.15 16.78 -3.56
C GLY A 269 1.16 15.80 -4.13
N ALA A 270 0.91 14.50 -4.03
CA ALA A 270 1.75 13.47 -4.65
C ALA A 270 1.79 13.62 -6.18
N LEU A 271 0.64 13.80 -6.84
CA LEU A 271 0.58 14.03 -8.30
C LEU A 271 1.39 15.25 -8.74
N ARG A 272 1.26 16.38 -8.04
CA ARG A 272 2.06 17.58 -8.33
C ARG A 272 3.54 17.32 -8.13
N THR A 273 3.89 16.63 -7.05
CA THR A 273 5.27 16.41 -6.66
C THR A 273 5.99 15.42 -7.58
N PHE A 274 5.33 14.36 -8.05
CA PHE A 274 5.85 13.49 -9.11
C PHE A 274 6.19 14.26 -10.38
N ARG A 275 5.26 15.08 -10.86
CA ARG A 275 5.45 15.88 -12.08
C ARG A 275 6.57 16.89 -11.92
N ALA A 276 6.66 17.53 -10.75
CA ALA A 276 7.75 18.46 -10.43
C ALA A 276 9.13 17.78 -10.37
N ALA A 277 9.17 16.47 -10.13
CA ALA A 277 10.39 15.67 -10.04
C ALA A 277 10.90 15.15 -11.40
N GLY A 278 10.31 15.61 -12.51
CA GLY A 278 10.65 15.15 -13.86
C GLY A 278 9.99 13.82 -14.25
N LEU A 279 9.06 13.30 -13.44
CA LEU A 279 8.17 12.21 -13.81
C LEU A 279 6.86 12.79 -14.35
N GLU A 280 6.98 13.50 -15.49
CA GLU A 280 5.92 14.35 -16.07
C GLU A 280 4.63 13.59 -16.37
N HIS A 281 4.74 12.29 -16.65
CA HIS A 281 3.60 11.44 -16.94
C HIS A 281 3.19 10.68 -15.68
N ALA A 282 2.32 11.29 -14.88
CA ALA A 282 1.69 10.65 -13.73
C ALA A 282 0.27 10.18 -14.07
N TRP A 283 -0.25 9.21 -13.34
CA TRP A 283 -1.64 8.77 -13.41
C TRP A 283 -2.07 8.20 -12.06
N VAL A 284 -3.37 8.25 -11.76
CA VAL A 284 -3.96 7.69 -10.55
C VAL A 284 -5.02 6.64 -10.88
N ILE A 285 -4.94 5.49 -10.21
CA ILE A 285 -5.94 4.43 -10.24
C ILE A 285 -6.50 4.28 -8.82
N PRO A 286 -7.71 4.81 -8.53
CA PRO A 286 -8.38 4.57 -7.26
C PRO A 286 -8.70 3.08 -7.11
N VAL A 287 -8.29 2.48 -5.99
CA VAL A 287 -8.60 1.08 -5.69
C VAL A 287 -10.04 0.98 -5.23
N LEU A 288 -10.84 0.20 -5.95
CA LEU A 288 -12.24 -0.08 -5.61
C LEU A 288 -12.37 -1.35 -4.77
N HIS A 289 -13.13 -1.24 -3.69
CA HIS A 289 -13.50 -2.30 -2.77
C HIS A 289 -14.93 -2.80 -3.04
N GLY A 290 -15.33 -3.91 -2.39
CA GLY A 290 -16.64 -4.55 -2.62
C GLY A 290 -17.87 -3.66 -2.40
N ASN A 291 -17.76 -2.60 -1.58
CA ASN A 291 -18.86 -1.65 -1.33
C ASN A 291 -18.78 -0.38 -2.19
N ASP A 292 -17.73 -0.23 -3.00
CA ASP A 292 -17.59 0.95 -3.85
C ASP A 292 -18.57 0.90 -5.02
N ARG A 293 -19.07 2.09 -5.39
CA ARG A 293 -20.02 2.28 -6.47
C ARG A 293 -19.36 3.15 -7.53
N PRO A 294 -18.73 2.60 -8.58
CA PRO A 294 -18.01 3.38 -9.59
C PRO A 294 -18.86 4.49 -10.24
N ALA A 295 -20.16 4.23 -10.42
CA ALA A 295 -21.11 5.20 -10.98
C ALA A 295 -21.37 6.40 -10.06
N SER A 296 -21.30 6.20 -8.75
CA SER A 296 -21.53 7.23 -7.73
C SER A 296 -20.29 7.38 -6.83
N PHE A 297 -19.11 7.40 -7.44
CA PHE A 297 -17.83 7.41 -6.73
C PHE A 297 -17.75 8.61 -5.78
N ASP A 298 -17.67 8.32 -4.48
CA ASP A 298 -17.51 9.34 -3.45
C ASP A 298 -16.05 9.82 -3.38
N ARG A 299 -15.86 11.06 -3.83
CA ARG A 299 -14.58 11.76 -3.85
C ARG A 299 -14.04 12.11 -2.46
N THR A 300 -14.88 12.08 -1.43
CA THR A 300 -14.51 12.44 -0.05
C THR A 300 -14.07 11.24 0.78
N THR A 301 -14.38 10.02 0.33
CA THR A 301 -13.97 8.78 1.00
C THR A 301 -12.49 8.48 0.73
N SER A 302 -11.72 8.40 1.82
CA SER A 302 -10.31 8.01 1.79
C SER A 302 -10.15 6.54 1.43
N ARG A 303 -9.20 6.25 0.55
CA ARG A 303 -8.91 4.91 0.02
C ARG A 303 -7.45 4.82 -0.43
N ASN A 304 -6.99 3.62 -0.77
CA ASN A 304 -5.74 3.47 -1.51
C ASN A 304 -5.90 4.00 -2.93
N ASN A 305 -5.01 4.92 -3.33
CA ASN A 305 -4.91 5.44 -4.68
C ASN A 305 -3.53 5.02 -5.21
N ILE A 306 -3.53 4.26 -6.29
CA ILE A 306 -2.30 3.83 -6.93
C ILE A 306 -1.84 4.92 -7.87
N LEU A 307 -0.79 5.64 -7.49
CA LEU A 307 -0.16 6.64 -8.33
C LEU A 307 1.01 6.01 -9.06
N ILE A 308 1.03 6.12 -10.38
CA ILE A 308 2.12 5.63 -11.22
C ILE A 308 2.65 6.83 -11.99
N ALA A 309 3.97 7.00 -12.03
CA ALA A 309 4.62 8.10 -12.71
C ALA A 309 5.84 7.62 -13.50
N ALA A 310 6.11 8.24 -14.64
CA ALA A 310 7.20 7.85 -15.53
C ALA A 310 7.75 9.03 -16.34
N LYS A 311 8.93 8.82 -16.94
CA LYS A 311 9.55 9.72 -17.93
C LYS A 311 8.98 9.52 -19.35
N HIS A 312 8.12 8.52 -19.56
CA HIS A 312 7.44 8.27 -20.84
C HIS A 312 5.92 8.32 -20.66
N PRO A 313 5.14 8.56 -21.73
CA PRO A 313 3.69 8.63 -21.62
C PRO A 313 3.08 7.36 -21.02
N ILE A 314 2.19 7.54 -20.04
CA ILE A 314 1.41 6.45 -19.41
C ILE A 314 -0.10 6.73 -19.37
N SER A 315 -0.56 7.90 -19.85
CA SER A 315 -1.99 8.22 -19.82
C SER A 315 -2.77 7.34 -20.81
N PRO A 316 -4.05 7.02 -20.55
CA PRO A 316 -4.89 6.24 -21.45
C PRO A 316 -4.93 6.78 -22.89
N ARG A 317 -4.86 8.11 -23.06
CA ARG A 317 -4.87 8.77 -24.38
C ARG A 317 -3.56 8.60 -25.14
N ARG A 318 -2.42 8.65 -24.44
CA ARG A 318 -1.09 8.66 -25.06
C ARG A 318 -0.39 7.31 -25.03
N PHE A 319 -0.91 6.35 -24.27
CA PHE A 319 -0.32 5.02 -24.12
C PHE A 319 -1.38 3.90 -24.10
N ALA A 320 -2.17 3.83 -25.18
CA ALA A 320 -3.25 2.86 -25.33
C ALA A 320 -2.79 1.39 -25.19
N GLU A 321 -1.55 1.09 -25.60
CA GLU A 321 -0.97 -0.25 -25.48
C GLU A 321 -0.80 -0.66 -24.01
N GLY A 322 -0.25 0.20 -23.14
CA GLY A 322 -0.12 -0.09 -21.71
C GLY A 322 -1.47 -0.31 -21.04
N TRP A 323 -2.49 0.48 -21.38
CA TRP A 323 -3.84 0.29 -20.85
C TRP A 323 -4.55 -0.93 -21.42
N THR A 324 -4.20 -1.35 -22.63
CA THR A 324 -4.63 -2.65 -23.19
C THR A 324 -4.00 -3.79 -22.40
N ARG A 325 -2.70 -3.72 -22.08
CA ARG A 325 -2.02 -4.67 -21.19
C ARG A 325 -2.70 -4.74 -19.82
N LEU A 326 -3.03 -3.60 -19.21
CA LEU A 326 -3.74 -3.58 -17.92
C LEU A 326 -5.12 -4.23 -18.03
N ARG A 327 -5.90 -3.91 -19.06
CA ARG A 327 -7.24 -4.47 -19.27
C ARG A 327 -7.20 -5.99 -19.45
N ASP A 328 -6.25 -6.50 -20.23
CA ASP A 328 -6.17 -7.90 -20.62
C ASP A 328 -5.42 -8.76 -19.58
N TRP A 329 -4.74 -8.13 -18.63
CA TRP A 329 -4.09 -8.81 -17.52
C TRP A 329 -5.11 -9.45 -16.57
N THR A 330 -4.92 -10.74 -16.30
CA THR A 330 -5.71 -11.49 -15.32
C THR A 330 -4.82 -11.87 -14.15
N PRO A 331 -5.07 -11.37 -12.92
CA PRO A 331 -4.38 -11.84 -11.73
C PRO A 331 -4.62 -13.33 -11.46
N PHE A 332 -3.55 -14.02 -11.09
CA PHE A 332 -3.50 -15.46 -10.77
C PHE A 332 -4.24 -16.35 -11.77
N PRO A 333 -3.98 -16.24 -13.09
CA PRO A 333 -4.80 -16.90 -14.12
C PRO A 333 -4.81 -18.42 -13.98
N GLU A 334 -3.79 -18.97 -13.33
CA GLU A 334 -3.70 -20.38 -13.01
C GLU A 334 -4.66 -20.81 -11.89
N LEU A 335 -4.95 -19.98 -10.90
CA LEU A 335 -5.79 -20.41 -9.77
C LEU A 335 -7.28 -20.49 -10.13
N GLU A 336 -7.98 -21.44 -9.52
CA GLU A 336 -9.41 -21.69 -9.76
C GLU A 336 -10.27 -20.82 -8.83
N ILE A 337 -11.28 -20.16 -9.41
CA ILE A 337 -12.31 -19.42 -8.64
C ILE A 337 -13.10 -20.42 -7.79
N GLY A 338 -13.44 -20.05 -6.57
CA GLY A 338 -14.21 -20.86 -5.63
C GLY A 338 -13.37 -21.82 -4.80
N ARG A 339 -12.07 -21.99 -5.12
CA ARG A 339 -11.18 -22.90 -4.39
C ARG A 339 -10.64 -22.31 -3.09
N HIS A 340 -10.27 -21.04 -3.09
CA HIS A 340 -9.66 -20.35 -1.95
C HIS A 340 -10.68 -19.39 -1.34
N VAL A 341 -11.64 -19.93 -0.60
CA VAL A 341 -12.76 -19.17 -0.04
C VAL A 341 -12.65 -19.11 1.48
N SER A 342 -12.75 -17.91 2.04
CA SER A 342 -12.90 -17.72 3.48
C SER A 342 -14.32 -17.33 3.84
N ARG A 343 -14.75 -17.73 5.04
CA ARG A 343 -16.00 -17.33 5.67
C ARG A 343 -15.71 -16.80 7.07
N GLN A 344 -16.27 -15.64 7.38
CA GLN A 344 -16.08 -14.96 8.66
C GLN A 344 -17.37 -14.29 9.10
N TYR A 345 -17.58 -14.23 10.42
CA TYR A 345 -18.75 -13.63 11.04
C TYR A 345 -18.38 -12.38 11.81
N GLN A 346 -19.28 -11.40 11.81
CA GLN A 346 -19.16 -10.20 12.63
C GLN A 346 -20.54 -9.89 13.23
N VAL A 347 -20.59 -9.50 14.49
CA VAL A 347 -21.81 -8.90 15.05
C VAL A 347 -21.73 -7.39 14.86
N ILE A 348 -22.74 -6.80 14.23
CA ILE A 348 -22.85 -5.38 13.93
C ILE A 348 -23.91 -4.78 14.83
N ASP A 349 -23.56 -3.70 15.54
CA ASP A 349 -24.53 -2.79 16.14
C ASP A 349 -24.97 -1.78 15.09
N SER A 350 -26.20 -1.98 14.59
CA SER A 350 -26.80 -1.12 13.56
C SER A 350 -27.09 0.30 14.03
N GLU A 351 -27.20 0.53 15.34
CA GLU A 351 -27.48 1.87 15.92
C GLU A 351 -26.20 2.66 16.15
N ALA A 352 -25.21 2.02 16.77
CA ALA A 352 -23.91 2.64 17.00
C ALA A 352 -23.02 2.68 15.74
N ASN A 353 -23.42 1.97 14.68
CA ASN A 353 -22.61 1.72 13.49
C ASN A 353 -21.21 1.17 13.85
N THR A 354 -21.19 0.20 14.76
CA THR A 354 -19.97 -0.48 15.20
C THR A 354 -20.06 -1.97 14.93
N GLY A 355 -18.92 -2.64 14.84
CA GLY A 355 -18.86 -4.08 14.66
C GLY A 355 -17.88 -4.72 15.65
N THR A 356 -18.13 -5.99 15.93
CA THR A 356 -17.09 -6.85 16.51
C THR A 356 -15.95 -7.01 15.54
N THR A 357 -14.95 -7.72 15.97
CA THR A 357 -13.99 -8.32 15.06
C THR A 357 -14.74 -9.49 14.29
N TYR A 358 -14.71 -9.62 12.93
CA TYR A 358 -14.29 -10.83 12.15
C TYR A 358 -14.04 -12.28 12.66
N ALA A 359 -14.82 -12.92 13.53
CA ALA A 359 -14.53 -14.31 13.89
C ALA A 359 -14.52 -15.28 12.67
N PRO A 360 -13.49 -16.13 12.48
CA PRO A 360 -13.50 -17.17 11.46
C PRO A 360 -14.67 -18.14 11.61
N ALA A 361 -15.29 -18.55 10.50
CA ALA A 361 -16.39 -19.51 10.49
C ALA A 361 -16.01 -20.85 11.15
N ALA A 362 -14.73 -21.23 11.12
CA ALA A 362 -14.23 -22.44 11.80
C ALA A 362 -14.47 -22.43 13.33
N TRP A 363 -14.67 -21.26 13.95
CA TRP A 363 -15.00 -21.16 15.38
C TRP A 363 -16.51 -21.28 15.67
N ILE A 364 -17.36 -21.20 14.63
CA ILE A 364 -18.82 -21.07 14.78
C ILE A 364 -19.54 -22.23 14.10
N ASP A 365 -19.28 -22.45 12.81
CA ASP A 365 -20.00 -23.40 11.96
C ASP A 365 -20.03 -24.83 12.49
N PRO A 366 -18.95 -25.41 13.08
CA PRO A 366 -19.01 -26.77 13.61
C PRO A 366 -20.08 -26.96 14.70
N GLY A 367 -20.40 -25.91 15.47
CA GLY A 367 -21.46 -25.92 16.48
C GLY A 367 -22.82 -25.46 15.94
N LEU A 368 -22.86 -24.80 14.77
CA LEU A 368 -24.06 -24.20 14.17
C LEU A 368 -24.09 -24.45 12.64
N PRO A 369 -24.18 -25.72 12.18
CA PRO A 369 -23.94 -26.08 10.78
C PRO A 369 -24.96 -25.50 9.78
N THR A 370 -26.16 -25.13 10.24
CA THR A 370 -27.21 -24.53 9.39
C THR A 370 -27.16 -23.00 9.37
N LEU A 371 -26.35 -22.37 10.22
CA LEU A 371 -26.33 -20.91 10.40
C LEU A 371 -26.07 -20.19 9.09
N ALA A 372 -24.99 -20.52 8.38
CA ALA A 372 -24.64 -19.86 7.13
C ALA A 372 -25.79 -19.86 6.10
N GLY A 373 -26.53 -20.96 6.01
CA GLY A 373 -27.64 -21.12 5.08
C GLY A 373 -28.94 -20.41 5.51
N SER A 374 -29.07 -20.03 6.79
CA SER A 374 -30.25 -19.33 7.30
C SER A 374 -30.15 -17.81 7.21
N LEU A 375 -28.97 -17.25 6.92
CA LEU A 375 -28.77 -15.81 6.78
C LEU A 375 -29.34 -15.31 5.45
N ARG A 376 -29.92 -14.10 5.46
CA ARG A 376 -30.44 -13.42 4.26
C ARG A 376 -29.28 -12.83 3.44
N PRO A 377 -29.11 -13.18 2.16
CA PRO A 377 -28.07 -12.58 1.31
C PRO A 377 -28.24 -11.06 1.17
N ILE A 378 -27.12 -10.34 1.14
CA ILE A 378 -27.07 -8.91 0.83
C ILE A 378 -26.71 -8.76 -0.66
N PRO A 379 -27.58 -8.15 -1.48
CA PRO A 379 -27.29 -7.90 -2.89
C PRO A 379 -26.07 -6.99 -3.06
N LEU A 380 -25.25 -7.28 -4.08
CA LEU A 380 -24.18 -6.39 -4.50
C LEU A 380 -24.73 -5.19 -5.25
N ALA A 381 -24.05 -4.05 -5.13
CA ALA A 381 -24.37 -2.88 -5.94
C ALA A 381 -23.95 -3.11 -7.40
N ASP A 382 -24.65 -2.48 -8.33
CA ASP A 382 -24.35 -2.59 -9.76
C ASP A 382 -22.91 -2.13 -10.06
N GLY A 383 -22.15 -3.01 -10.71
CA GLY A 383 -20.76 -2.76 -11.09
C GLY A 383 -19.74 -2.88 -9.93
N ALA A 384 -20.18 -3.24 -8.72
CA ALA A 384 -19.27 -3.50 -7.60
C ALA A 384 -18.48 -4.81 -7.82
N PRO A 385 -17.27 -4.94 -7.23
CA PRO A 385 -16.48 -6.17 -7.30
C PRO A 385 -17.23 -7.39 -6.72
N GLY A 386 -17.38 -8.44 -7.52
CA GLY A 386 -18.16 -9.65 -7.16
C GLY A 386 -17.47 -10.68 -6.27
N HIS A 387 -16.37 -10.34 -5.61
CA HIS A 387 -15.53 -11.30 -4.88
C HIS A 387 -15.90 -11.47 -3.40
N THR A 388 -16.66 -10.53 -2.83
CA THR A 388 -17.14 -10.58 -1.44
C THR A 388 -18.65 -10.67 -1.45
N HIS A 389 -19.21 -11.68 -0.80
CA HIS A 389 -20.65 -11.82 -0.60
C HIS A 389 -21.00 -11.68 0.87
N GLY A 390 -22.03 -10.88 1.14
CA GLY A 390 -22.57 -10.67 2.47
C GLY A 390 -23.87 -11.45 2.68
N ALA A 391 -24.09 -11.94 3.88
CA ALA A 391 -25.40 -12.38 4.35
C ALA A 391 -25.61 -11.90 5.79
N VAL A 392 -26.86 -11.68 6.20
CA VAL A 392 -27.16 -11.10 7.52
C VAL A 392 -28.39 -11.75 8.16
N THR A 393 -28.40 -11.81 9.49
CA THR A 393 -29.59 -12.11 10.29
C THR A 393 -29.68 -11.17 11.48
N ASP A 394 -30.90 -10.82 11.89
CA ASP A 394 -31.23 -10.12 13.13
C ASP A 394 -31.84 -11.08 14.18
N ASP A 395 -31.83 -12.39 13.92
CA ASP A 395 -32.28 -13.41 14.86
C ASP A 395 -31.38 -13.43 16.11
N ARG A 396 -31.96 -13.00 17.23
CA ARG A 396 -31.28 -12.87 18.52
C ARG A 396 -30.70 -14.19 19.01
N VAL A 397 -31.41 -15.30 18.82
CA VAL A 397 -30.99 -16.62 19.28
C VAL A 397 -29.77 -17.09 18.49
N LEU A 398 -29.78 -16.87 17.16
CA LEU A 398 -28.63 -17.18 16.31
C LEU A 398 -27.41 -16.31 16.64
N ILE A 399 -27.61 -15.01 16.87
CA ILE A 399 -26.55 -14.08 17.28
C ILE A 399 -25.91 -14.56 18.58
N GLU A 400 -26.70 -14.80 19.63
CA GLU A 400 -26.19 -15.21 20.94
C GLU A 400 -25.49 -16.58 20.89
N SER A 401 -26.01 -17.51 20.09
CA SER A 401 -25.38 -18.81 19.84
C SER A 401 -24.02 -18.67 19.15
N ALA A 402 -23.93 -17.83 18.11
CA ALA A 402 -22.66 -17.57 17.42
C ALA A 402 -21.64 -16.92 18.36
N MET A 403 -22.06 -15.96 19.20
CA MET A 403 -21.17 -15.34 20.18
C MET A 403 -20.70 -16.33 21.25
N ALA A 404 -21.58 -17.24 21.69
CA ALA A 404 -21.19 -18.32 22.60
C ALA A 404 -20.16 -19.27 21.98
N ALA A 405 -20.35 -19.63 20.70
CA ALA A 405 -19.39 -20.46 19.96
C ALA A 405 -18.02 -19.78 19.86
N VAL A 406 -17.96 -18.49 19.54
CA VAL A 406 -16.69 -17.73 19.51
C VAL A 406 -16.01 -17.74 20.88
N ARG A 407 -16.74 -17.49 21.97
CA ARG A 407 -16.17 -17.51 23.33
C ARG A 407 -15.64 -18.89 23.74
N GLY A 408 -16.29 -19.96 23.27
CA GLY A 408 -15.90 -21.33 23.59
C GLY A 408 -14.75 -21.87 22.74
N ASN A 409 -14.66 -21.45 21.48
CA ASN A 409 -13.78 -22.07 20.49
C ASN A 409 -12.59 -21.19 20.07
N ALA A 410 -12.59 -19.89 20.39
CA ALA A 410 -11.49 -19.02 20.04
C ALA A 410 -10.18 -19.46 20.73
N PRO A 411 -9.05 -19.53 20.01
CA PRO A 411 -7.76 -19.85 20.59
C PRO A 411 -7.37 -18.91 21.73
N PRO A 412 -6.57 -19.38 22.71
CA PRO A 412 -6.00 -18.52 23.74
C PRO A 412 -5.25 -17.33 23.13
N GLY A 413 -5.54 -16.12 23.61
CA GLY A 413 -4.91 -14.89 23.12
C GLY A 413 -5.61 -14.20 21.95
N SER A 414 -6.68 -14.77 21.39
CA SER A 414 -7.49 -14.12 20.35
C SER A 414 -8.10 -12.79 20.84
N GLN A 415 -8.10 -11.78 19.98
CA GLN A 415 -8.73 -10.48 20.27
C GLN A 415 -10.24 -10.54 20.00
N LEU A 416 -11.01 -10.84 21.03
CA LEU A 416 -12.47 -11.00 20.94
C LEU A 416 -13.23 -9.68 21.19
N ARG A 417 -12.81 -8.58 20.55
CA ARG A 417 -13.45 -7.28 20.78
C ARG A 417 -14.91 -7.31 20.32
N GLY A 418 -15.82 -7.04 21.25
CA GLY A 418 -17.26 -7.01 21.01
C GLY A 418 -17.96 -8.39 21.00
N TRP A 419 -17.24 -9.50 21.19
CA TRP A 419 -17.83 -10.85 21.20
C TRP A 419 -18.40 -11.31 22.56
N ARG A 420 -18.48 -10.39 23.54
CA ARG A 420 -18.98 -10.71 24.88
C ARG A 420 -20.50 -10.68 24.95
N ASP A 421 -21.10 -9.56 24.61
CA ASP A 421 -22.53 -9.31 24.79
C ASP A 421 -23.13 -8.77 23.49
N ALA A 422 -24.28 -9.31 23.08
CA ALA A 422 -24.98 -8.86 21.89
C ALA A 422 -25.61 -7.47 22.12
N PRO A 423 -25.26 -6.45 21.31
CA PRO A 423 -25.90 -5.13 21.35
C PRO A 423 -27.43 -5.20 21.20
N ALA A 424 -28.17 -4.18 21.65
CA ALA A 424 -29.64 -4.19 21.55
C ALA A 424 -30.13 -4.35 20.09
N LYS A 425 -29.53 -3.60 19.15
CA LYS A 425 -29.81 -3.70 17.70
C LYS A 425 -28.73 -4.44 16.94
N ALA A 426 -28.44 -5.67 17.40
CA ALA A 426 -27.43 -6.54 16.82
C ALA A 426 -27.89 -7.19 15.51
N GLN A 427 -26.97 -7.30 14.58
CA GLN A 427 -27.07 -8.12 13.37
C GLN A 427 -25.85 -9.05 13.30
N LEU A 428 -26.05 -10.33 13.00
CA LEU A 428 -24.94 -11.21 12.65
C LEU A 428 -24.72 -11.17 11.14
N TYR A 429 -23.56 -10.68 10.74
CA TYR A 429 -23.11 -10.56 9.36
C TYR A 429 -22.12 -11.68 9.03
N LEU A 430 -22.41 -12.48 8.00
CA LEU A 430 -21.50 -13.42 7.37
C LEU A 430 -20.87 -12.76 6.14
N ARG A 431 -19.55 -12.71 6.13
CA ARG A 431 -18.74 -12.34 4.97
C ARG A 431 -18.12 -13.59 4.36
N THR A 432 -18.36 -13.80 3.07
CA THR A 432 -17.69 -14.83 2.26
C THR A 432 -16.81 -14.14 1.24
N VAL A 433 -15.52 -14.49 1.18
CA VAL A 433 -14.56 -13.90 0.23
C VAL A 433 -13.89 -14.99 -0.57
N ASP A 434 -13.96 -14.88 -1.89
CA ASP A 434 -13.14 -15.67 -2.81
C ASP A 434 -11.84 -14.93 -3.10
N TRP A 435 -10.73 -15.51 -2.67
CA TRP A 435 -9.42 -14.87 -2.73
C TRP A 435 -8.73 -14.95 -4.10
N VAL A 436 -9.25 -15.75 -5.04
CA VAL A 436 -8.82 -15.74 -6.44
C VAL A 436 -9.62 -14.70 -7.22
N LEU A 437 -10.93 -14.63 -6.96
CA LEU A 437 -11.79 -13.62 -7.58
C LEU A 437 -11.49 -12.22 -7.03
N PHE A 438 -11.05 -12.10 -5.77
CA PHE A 438 -10.66 -10.85 -5.11
C PHE A 438 -9.73 -9.99 -5.95
N PRO A 439 -8.48 -10.41 -6.25
CA PRO A 439 -7.56 -9.60 -7.02
C PRO A 439 -8.07 -9.38 -8.45
N ARG A 440 -8.76 -10.35 -9.07
CA ARG A 440 -9.28 -10.25 -10.43
C ARG A 440 -10.36 -9.17 -10.58
N GLU A 441 -11.37 -9.19 -9.71
CA GLU A 441 -12.47 -8.22 -9.76
C GLU A 441 -12.02 -6.83 -9.30
N THR A 442 -11.20 -6.76 -8.25
CA THR A 442 -10.60 -5.49 -7.81
C THR A 442 -9.76 -4.87 -8.93
N TRP A 443 -8.91 -5.65 -9.61
CA TRP A 443 -8.14 -5.21 -10.77
C TRP A 443 -9.04 -4.72 -11.90
N ARG A 444 -9.94 -5.59 -12.39
CA ARG A 444 -10.83 -5.31 -13.52
C ARG A 444 -11.65 -4.04 -13.32
N THR A 445 -12.28 -3.90 -12.15
CA THR A 445 -13.16 -2.76 -11.84
C THR A 445 -12.37 -1.47 -11.67
N SER A 446 -11.25 -1.49 -10.94
CA SER A 446 -10.44 -0.29 -10.72
C SER A 446 -9.66 0.15 -11.96
N VAL A 447 -9.17 -0.78 -12.79
CA VAL A 447 -8.53 -0.44 -14.08
C VAL A 447 -9.56 0.18 -15.02
N ALA A 448 -10.76 -0.39 -15.10
CA ALA A 448 -11.83 0.18 -15.93
C ALA A 448 -12.23 1.58 -15.44
N PHE A 449 -12.37 1.76 -14.13
CA PHE A 449 -12.68 3.05 -13.52
C PHE A 449 -11.54 4.06 -13.71
N GLY A 450 -10.31 3.68 -13.36
CA GLY A 450 -9.09 4.47 -13.44
C GLY A 450 -8.71 4.92 -14.86
N ARG A 451 -9.23 4.26 -15.90
CA ARG A 451 -9.02 4.63 -17.30
C ARG A 451 -9.80 5.89 -17.72
N ASP A 452 -10.82 6.29 -16.97
CA ASP A 452 -11.66 7.44 -17.32
C ASP A 452 -10.88 8.76 -17.20
N VAL A 453 -10.47 9.27 -18.36
CA VAL A 453 -9.73 10.52 -18.52
C VAL A 453 -10.53 11.75 -18.12
N ASN A 454 -11.85 11.67 -18.03
CA ASN A 454 -12.68 12.77 -17.56
C ASN A 454 -12.79 12.79 -16.03
N LYS A 455 -12.17 11.83 -15.33
CA LYS A 455 -12.20 11.71 -13.87
C LYS A 455 -10.82 11.65 -13.23
N HIS A 456 -9.82 11.11 -13.92
CA HIS A 456 -8.54 10.73 -13.31
C HIS A 456 -7.31 11.34 -13.96
N ASP A 457 -7.51 12.19 -14.97
CA ASP A 457 -6.42 12.91 -15.61
C ASP A 457 -5.78 13.91 -14.64
N PRO A 458 -4.46 13.85 -14.39
CA PRO A 458 -3.79 14.80 -13.50
C PRO A 458 -3.95 16.26 -13.91
N ASP A 459 -4.12 16.58 -15.20
CA ASP A 459 -4.35 17.96 -15.62
C ASP A 459 -5.73 18.46 -15.16
N LEU A 460 -6.74 17.58 -15.12
CA LEU A 460 -8.06 17.87 -14.52
C LEU A 460 -7.99 17.91 -12.99
N LEU A 461 -7.23 16.99 -12.38
CA LEU A 461 -7.18 16.85 -10.94
C LEU A 461 -6.42 18.01 -10.28
N VAL A 462 -5.22 18.27 -10.77
CA VAL A 462 -4.24 19.15 -10.12
C VAL A 462 -3.67 20.21 -11.04
N GLY A 463 -4.13 20.40 -12.28
CA GLY A 463 -3.64 21.48 -13.16
C GLY A 463 -2.14 21.42 -13.45
N PRO A 464 -1.50 22.51 -13.93
CA PRO A 464 -0.06 22.59 -14.11
C PRO A 464 0.67 22.58 -12.75
N VAL A 465 1.94 22.17 -12.77
CA VAL A 465 2.76 22.08 -11.56
C VAL A 465 2.96 23.46 -10.94
N ASP A 466 3.45 24.43 -11.71
CA ASP A 466 3.73 25.81 -11.30
C ASP A 466 3.36 26.80 -12.43
N GLY A 467 3.49 28.10 -12.16
CA GLY A 467 3.33 29.19 -13.14
C GLY A 467 2.08 30.06 -12.93
N PRO A 468 1.91 31.13 -13.74
CA PRO A 468 0.83 32.10 -13.57
C PRO A 468 -0.56 31.49 -13.64
N GLU A 469 -0.73 30.41 -14.42
CA GLU A 469 -1.98 29.65 -14.50
C GLU A 469 -2.35 29.02 -13.15
N ARG A 470 -1.37 28.59 -12.33
CA ARG A 470 -1.59 28.07 -10.98
C ARG A 470 -1.87 29.18 -9.98
N GLU A 471 -1.14 30.28 -10.07
CA GLU A 471 -1.29 31.45 -9.20
C GLU A 471 -2.63 32.16 -9.40
N ALA A 472 -3.14 32.17 -10.65
CA ALA A 472 -4.46 32.69 -10.99
C ALA A 472 -5.61 31.68 -10.74
N ALA A 473 -5.29 30.44 -10.34
CA ALA A 473 -6.16 29.30 -10.05
C ALA A 473 -7.47 29.22 -10.88
N PRO A 474 -7.54 28.40 -11.94
CA PRO A 474 -8.80 28.07 -12.59
C PRO A 474 -9.66 27.29 -11.59
N GLN A 475 -10.90 27.74 -11.41
CA GLN A 475 -11.89 27.04 -10.57
C GLN A 475 -12.31 25.66 -11.11
N THR A 476 -11.72 25.20 -12.22
CA THR A 476 -12.12 23.98 -12.92
C THR A 476 -11.40 22.72 -12.43
N TRP A 477 -10.30 22.84 -11.68
CA TRP A 477 -9.59 21.67 -11.17
C TRP A 477 -10.28 21.06 -9.94
N HIS A 478 -10.10 19.76 -9.76
CA HIS A 478 -10.74 19.03 -8.68
C HIS A 478 -10.04 19.18 -7.32
N MET A 479 -8.73 19.36 -7.31
CA MET A 479 -7.87 19.48 -6.12
C MET A 479 -7.05 20.78 -6.19
N THR A 480 -7.75 21.93 -6.24
CA THR A 480 -7.10 23.24 -6.41
C THR A 480 -6.14 23.59 -5.28
N ASP A 481 -6.36 23.09 -4.07
CA ASP A 481 -5.50 23.32 -2.90
C ASP A 481 -4.41 22.25 -2.71
N ALA A 482 -4.16 21.41 -3.72
CA ALA A 482 -3.08 20.43 -3.70
C ALA A 482 -1.72 21.13 -3.52
N PRO A 483 -0.94 20.80 -2.47
CA PRO A 483 0.37 21.39 -2.20
C PRO A 483 1.47 20.84 -3.13
N LEU A 484 2.65 21.45 -3.12
CA LEU A 484 3.87 20.88 -3.68
C LEU A 484 4.79 20.50 -2.52
N PHE A 485 5.14 19.24 -2.41
CA PHE A 485 6.02 18.77 -1.34
C PHE A 485 7.47 18.89 -1.79
N THR A 486 8.27 19.58 -0.98
CA THR A 486 9.71 19.76 -1.22
C THR A 486 10.44 19.46 0.06
N ASP A 487 11.75 19.30 0.02
CA ASP A 487 12.57 19.18 1.24
C ASP A 487 12.40 20.37 2.20
N LEU A 488 12.05 21.56 1.69
CA LEU A 488 11.73 22.74 2.49
C LEU A 488 10.28 22.72 3.03
N THR A 489 9.38 21.97 2.36
CA THR A 489 7.96 21.84 2.69
C THR A 489 7.51 20.37 2.61
N PRO A 490 8.09 19.45 3.39
CA PRO A 490 7.96 18.01 3.13
C PRO A 490 6.64 17.42 3.64
N ASN A 491 5.90 18.20 4.43
CA ASN A 491 4.81 17.69 5.23
C ASN A 491 3.54 17.43 4.40
N ALA A 492 3.38 16.18 3.95
CA ALA A 492 2.14 15.70 3.36
C ALA A 492 0.94 15.78 4.32
N ASP A 493 1.18 15.61 5.62
CA ASP A 493 0.11 15.42 6.62
C ASP A 493 -0.05 16.51 7.69
N ILE A 494 0.92 17.41 7.88
CA ILE A 494 0.72 18.58 8.77
C ILE A 494 -0.32 19.54 8.18
N VAL A 495 -0.49 19.54 6.85
CA VAL A 495 -1.51 20.34 6.14
C VAL A 495 -2.91 19.68 6.13
N ASN A 496 -3.08 18.53 6.78
CA ASN A 496 -4.31 17.70 6.76
C ASN A 496 -5.07 17.62 8.10
N ARG A 497 -4.69 18.41 9.12
CA ARG A 497 -5.47 18.51 10.36
C ARG A 497 -6.76 19.30 10.16
#